data_AF-A0A2N5GM41-F1
#
_entry.id   AF-A0A2N5GM41-F1
#
_cell.length_a   1.000
_cell.length_b   1.000
_cell.length_c   1.000
_cell.angle_alpha   90.00
_cell.angle_beta   90.00
_cell.angle_gamma   90.00
#
_symmetry.space_group_name_H-M   'P 1'
#
loop_
_entity.id
_entity.type
_entity.pdbx_description
1 polymer ?
#
loop_
_entity_poly.entity_id
_entity_poly.type
_entity_poly.pdbx_seq_one_letter_code
_entity_poly.pdbx_strand_id
1 'polypeptide(L)' 'MEKEKLFQRVETMIHSSSKKPKYMSLSTVKMADIFAVNPSDIEQGLVDLVNDGRLRKSKLTDPPFNEIYLLP' A
#
# COMPACT_ATOMS: atom_id res chain seq x y z
N MET A 1 9.58 9.20 6.30
CA MET A 1 8.14 9.41 6.54
C MET A 1 7.73 8.77 7.87
N GLU A 2 6.74 9.30 8.58
CA GLU A 2 6.15 8.59 9.72
C GLU A 2 5.36 7.35 9.27
N LYS A 3 5.85 6.16 9.63
CA LYS A 3 5.27 4.86 9.24
C LYS A 3 3.80 4.71 9.62
N GLU A 4 3.39 5.25 10.76
CA GLU A 4 2.00 5.16 11.23
C GLU A 4 1.04 5.96 10.34
N LYS A 5 1.45 7.17 9.91
CA LYS A 5 0.67 7.98 8.95
C LYS A 5 0.53 7.27 7.60
N LEU A 6 1.58 6.59 7.15
CA LEU A 6 1.52 5.79 5.93
C LEU A 6 0.51 4.66 6.07
N PHE A 7 0.59 3.91 7.17
CA PHE A 7 -0.31 2.79 7.42
C PHE A 7 -1.77 3.23 7.47
N GLN A 8 -2.12 4.25 8.27
CA GLN A 8 -3.49 4.75 8.38
C GLN A 8 -4.07 5.16 7.01
N ARG A 9 -3.24 5.78 6.16
CA ARG A 9 -3.65 6.13 4.80
C ARG A 9 -3.92 4.89 3.94
N VAL A 10 -3.00 3.93 3.95
CA VAL A 10 -3.12 2.67 3.19
C VAL A 10 -4.34 1.87 3.66
N GLU A 11 -4.52 1.74 4.96
CA GLU A 11 -5.65 1.05 5.60
C GLU A 11 -6.98 1.67 5.15
N THR A 12 -7.10 3.00 5.21
CA THR A 12 -8.29 3.73 4.72
C THR A 12 -8.55 3.45 3.23
N MET A 13 -7.50 3.44 2.41
CA MET A 13 -7.61 3.13 0.98
C MET A 13 -8.06 1.70 0.72
N ILE A 14 -7.56 0.72 1.48
CA ILE A 14 -7.96 -0.68 1.35
C ILE A 14 -9.42 -0.86 1.82
N HIS A 15 -9.81 -0.25 2.95
CA HIS A 15 -11.19 -0.32 3.44
C HIS A 15 -12.21 0.31 2.47
N SER A 16 -11.85 1.39 1.78
CA SER A 16 -12.70 2.03 0.77
C SER A 16 -12.74 1.29 -0.57
N SER A 17 -11.89 0.29 -0.79
CA SER A 17 -11.90 -0.54 -2.01
C SER A 17 -13.22 -1.30 -2.15
N SER A 18 -13.77 -1.32 -3.37
CA SER A 18 -14.98 -2.09 -3.72
C SER A 18 -14.68 -3.58 -3.98
N LYS A 19 -13.40 -3.98 -3.99
CA LYS A 19 -12.96 -5.35 -4.34
C LYS A 19 -13.23 -6.35 -3.20
N LYS A 20 -13.35 -7.62 -3.55
CA LYS A 20 -13.55 -8.74 -2.61
C LYS A 20 -12.57 -9.88 -2.93
N PRO A 21 -11.62 -10.22 -2.02
CA PRO A 21 -11.29 -9.52 -0.78
C PRO A 21 -10.84 -8.07 -1.03
N LYS A 22 -10.86 -7.22 -0.01
CA LYS A 22 -10.48 -5.81 -0.15
C LYS A 22 -8.97 -5.70 -0.35
N TYR A 23 -8.58 -5.07 -1.46
CA TYR A 23 -7.19 -4.78 -1.77
C TYR A 23 -7.06 -3.51 -2.61
N MET A 24 -5.86 -2.94 -2.64
CA MET A 24 -5.50 -1.80 -3.47
C MET A 24 -4.15 -2.01 -4.15
N SER A 25 -4.06 -1.61 -5.41
CA SER A 25 -2.76 -1.34 -6.03
C SER A 25 -2.35 0.08 -5.65
N LEU A 26 -1.15 0.23 -5.09
CA LEU A 26 -0.63 1.51 -4.63
C LEU A 26 0.48 1.98 -5.57
N SER A 27 0.45 3.27 -5.94
CA SER A 27 1.54 3.89 -6.68
C SER A 27 2.42 4.66 -5.70
N THR A 28 3.66 4.22 -5.52
CA THR A 28 4.65 4.86 -4.63
C THR A 28 4.85 6.33 -4.99
N VAL A 29 4.98 6.63 -6.29
CA VAL A 29 5.11 8.01 -6.80
C VAL A 29 3.91 8.87 -6.40
N LYS A 30 2.67 8.42 -6.66
CA LYS A 30 1.48 9.20 -6.29
C LYS A 30 1.36 9.41 -4.78
N MET A 31 1.73 8.41 -3.98
CA MET A 31 1.72 8.55 -2.53
C MET A 31 2.80 9.53 -2.06
N ALA A 32 3.99 9.50 -2.68
CA ALA A 32 5.07 10.43 -2.39
C ALA A 32 4.64 11.87 -2.65
N ASP A 33 3.94 12.12 -3.76
CA ASP A 33 3.36 13.42 -4.09
C ASP A 33 2.35 13.89 -3.02
N ILE A 34 1.44 13.00 -2.59
CA ILE A 34 0.43 13.30 -1.55
C ILE A 34 1.09 13.68 -0.22
N PHE A 35 2.17 13.00 0.13
CA PHE A 35 2.88 13.20 1.40
C PHE A 35 4.01 14.24 1.32
N ALA A 36 4.30 14.78 0.13
CA ALA A 36 5.45 15.64 -0.14
C ALA A 36 6.78 15.04 0.36
N VAL A 37 7.01 13.76 0.08
CA VAL A 37 8.23 13.00 0.45
C VAL A 37 8.84 12.34 -0.79
N ASN A 38 9.99 11.67 -0.65
CA ASN A 38 10.57 10.93 -1.76
C ASN A 38 9.84 9.59 -1.98
N PRO A 39 9.70 9.11 -3.22
CA PRO A 39 9.14 7.79 -3.51
C PRO A 39 9.82 6.64 -2.76
N SER A 40 11.13 6.73 -2.56
CA SER A 40 11.90 5.75 -1.78
C SER A 40 11.48 5.68 -0.31
N ASP A 41 11.05 6.79 0.29
CA ASP A 41 10.53 6.81 1.66
C ASP A 41 9.20 6.04 1.77
N ILE A 42 8.35 6.15 0.75
CA ILE A 42 7.09 5.40 0.66
C ILE A 42 7.37 3.91 0.44
N GLU A 43 8.26 3.59 -0.50
CA GLU A 43 8.62 2.22 -0.82
C GLU A 43 9.17 1.50 0.41
N GLN A 44 10.12 2.11 1.12
CA GLN A 44 10.67 1.56 2.36
C GLN A 44 9.58 1.40 3.42
N GLY A 45 8.73 2.41 3.62
CA GLY A 45 7.63 2.33 4.58
C GLY A 45 6.63 1.21 4.28
N LEU A 46 6.32 0.95 3.00
CA LEU A 46 5.46 -0.17 2.60
C LEU A 46 6.14 -1.52 2.84
N VAL A 47 7.45 -1.62 2.56
CA VAL A 47 8.24 -2.83 2.86
C VAL A 47 8.24 -3.11 4.36
N ASP A 48 8.48 -2.10 5.18
CA ASP A 48 8.48 -2.23 6.64
C ASP A 48 7.11 -2.70 7.15
N LEU A 49 6.02 -2.14 6.63
CA LEU A 49 4.67 -2.55 7.02
C LEU A 49 4.33 -3.99 6.61
N VAL A 50 4.89 -4.48 5.50
CA VAL A 50 4.77 -5.89 5.11
C VAL A 50 5.59 -6.79 6.03
N ASN A 51 6.82 -6.40 6.34
CA ASN A 51 7.70 -7.14 7.24
C ASN A 51 7.15 -7.21 8.67
N ASP A 52 6.52 -6.13 9.13
CA ASP A 52 5.83 -6.05 10.43
C ASP A 52 4.53 -6.87 10.48
N GLY A 53 4.11 -7.45 9.35
CA GLY A 53 2.85 -8.19 9.24
C GLY A 53 1.59 -7.32 9.28
N ARG A 54 1.73 -5.99 9.16
CA ARG A 54 0.61 -5.04 9.12
C ARG A 54 -0.05 -4.97 7.75
N LEU A 55 0.69 -5.30 6.69
CA LEU A 55 0.19 -5.43 5.33
C LEU A 55 0.62 -6.76 4.73
N ARG A 56 -0.15 -7.26 3.77
CA ARG A 56 0.26 -8.35 2.88
C ARG A 56 0.42 -7.80 1.47
N LYS A 57 1.55 -8.10 0.84
CA LYS A 57 1.82 -7.81 -0.57
C LYS A 57 1.58 -9.07 -1.40
N SER A 58 0.86 -8.94 -2.51
CA SER A 58 0.63 -10.02 -3.48
C SER A 58 0.60 -9.47 -4.90
N LYS A 59 0.50 -10.35 -5.89
CA LYS A 59 0.36 -10.00 -7.30
C LYS A 59 -0.90 -10.66 -7.84
N LEU A 60 -1.69 -9.92 -8.62
CA LEU A 60 -2.85 -10.50 -9.30
C LEU A 60 -2.39 -11.59 -10.27
N THR A 61 -3.09 -12.71 -10.25
CA THR A 61 -2.87 -13.86 -11.15
C THR A 61 -3.37 -13.61 -12.56
N ASP A 62 -4.23 -12.62 -12.72
CA ASP A 62 -4.91 -12.27 -13.97
C ASP A 62 -4.62 -10.82 -14.34
N PRO A 63 -4.76 -10.45 -15.63
CA PRO A 63 -4.63 -9.06 -16.06
C PRO A 63 -5.49 -8.14 -15.18
N PRO A 64 -4.96 -7.00 -14.71
CA PRO A 64 -3.72 -6.34 -15.16
C PRO A 64 -2.41 -6.82 -14.50
N PHE A 65 -2.40 -7.92 -13.75
CA PHE A 65 -1.21 -8.46 -13.04
C PHE A 65 -0.54 -7.47 -12.07
N ASN A 66 -1.32 -6.51 -11.55
CA ASN A 66 -0.82 -5.49 -10.63
C ASN A 66 -0.32 -6.10 -9.32
N GLU A 67 0.71 -5.49 -8.74
CA GLU A 67 1.00 -5.65 -7.33
C GLU A 67 -0.10 -5.01 -6.49
N ILE A 68 -0.51 -5.71 -5.44
CA ILE A 68 -1.61 -5.32 -4.56
C ILE A 68 -1.21 -5.46 -3.10
N TYR A 69 -1.84 -4.62 -2.29
CA TYR A 69 -1.73 -4.62 -0.84
C TYR A 69 -3.11 -4.90 -0.24
N LEU A 70 -3.13 -5.76 0.77
CA LEU A 70 -4.30 -6.15 1.55
C LEU A 70 -3.96 -6.12 3.04
N LEU A 71 -5.01 -5.94 3.85
CA LEU A 71 -4.91 -6.10 5.30
C LEU A 71 -4.80 -7.60 5.65
N PRO A 72 -4.15 -7.98 6.77
CA PRO A 72 -3.94 -9.37 7.17
C PRO A 72 -5.21 -10.20 7.39
#